data_AF-A0A316HA79-F1
#
_entry.id   AF-A0A316HA79-F1
#
_cell.length_a   1.000
_cell.length_b   1.000
_cell.length_c   1.000
_cell.angle_alpha   90.00
_cell.angle_beta   90.00
_cell.angle_gamma   90.00
#
_symmetry.space_group_name_H-M   'P 1'
#
loop_
_entity.id
_entity.type
_entity.pdbx_description
1 polymer ?
#
loop_
_entity_poly.entity_id
_entity_poly.type
_entity_poly.pdbx_seq_one_letter_code
_entity_poly.pdbx_strand_id
1 'polypeptide(L)'
;MEADADHVQFDRNLENISTTRNKEAGTRFAVEADTSLQDFYSKWDRFAATPVTTQSYQAMYNALNPAEKKLYDSKNYFYEVSFTNKGGLVTPLLIEWTYADGTKEPEKISAYIWRKNENKITKVFAKTKEVKGIKLDPYRETADIDESNNSWPREYAPSRFELFKQQTLPRGATSGANPMQEARKGGQ
;
A
#
# COMPACT_ATOMS: atom_id res chain seq x y z
N MET A 1 9.62 -4.20 -9.05
CA MET A 1 8.77 -3.67 -7.96
C MET A 1 7.71 -4.67 -7.53
N GLU A 2 6.78 -5.12 -8.39
CA GLU A 2 5.84 -6.19 -8.00
C GLU A 2 6.56 -7.51 -7.71
N ALA A 3 7.48 -7.92 -8.59
CA ALA A 3 8.31 -9.11 -8.35
C ALA A 3 9.11 -9.02 -7.04
N ASP A 4 9.77 -7.90 -6.76
CA ASP A 4 10.55 -7.71 -5.53
C ASP A 4 9.66 -7.76 -4.27
N ALA A 5 8.45 -7.22 -4.34
CA ALA A 5 7.48 -7.30 -3.26
C ALA A 5 6.99 -8.75 -3.04
N ASP A 6 6.76 -9.50 -4.11
CA ASP A 6 6.35 -10.91 -4.05
C ASP A 6 7.45 -11.80 -3.46
N HIS A 7 8.72 -11.55 -3.83
CA HIS A 7 9.88 -12.19 -3.21
C HIS A 7 9.90 -11.93 -1.70
N VAL A 8 9.82 -10.66 -1.29
CA VAL A 8 9.86 -10.27 0.14
C VAL A 8 8.69 -10.85 0.93
N GLN A 9 7.49 -10.89 0.36
CA GLN A 9 6.32 -11.50 1.01
C GLN A 9 6.48 -13.01 1.13
N PHE A 10 6.97 -13.69 0.09
CA PHE A 10 7.22 -15.12 0.13
C PHE A 10 8.25 -15.48 1.20
N ASP A 11 9.37 -14.76 1.26
CA ASP A 11 10.41 -14.96 2.26
C ASP A 11 9.88 -14.73 3.67
N ARG A 12 9.09 -13.66 3.88
CA ARG A 12 8.43 -13.40 5.17
C ARG A 12 7.52 -14.54 5.59
N ASN A 13 6.78 -15.13 4.66
CA ASN A 13 5.87 -16.24 4.93
C ASN A 13 6.62 -17.55 5.23
N LEU A 14 7.85 -17.70 4.74
CA LEU A 14 8.74 -18.83 5.04
C LEU A 14 9.35 -18.73 6.45
N GLU A 15 9.54 -17.52 6.97
CA GLU A 15 10.11 -17.31 8.31
C GLU A 15 9.05 -17.49 9.41
N ASN A 16 9.14 -18.62 10.13
CA ASN A 16 8.34 -18.94 11.32
C ASN A 16 9.21 -19.05 12.57
N ILE A 17 8.62 -18.97 13.77
CA ILE A 17 9.34 -19.09 15.04
C ILE A 17 10.16 -20.38 15.17
N SER A 18 9.70 -21.47 14.56
CA SER A 18 10.46 -22.72 14.49
C SER A 18 11.74 -22.57 13.66
N THR A 19 11.65 -21.96 12.48
CA THR A 19 12.80 -21.70 11.61
C THR A 19 13.80 -20.74 12.24
N THR A 20 13.33 -19.69 12.92
CA THR A 20 14.19 -18.73 13.63
C THR A 20 14.97 -19.42 14.75
N ARG A 21 14.28 -20.17 15.61
CA ARG A 21 14.92 -20.92 16.72
C ARG A 21 15.91 -21.97 16.21
N ASN A 22 15.59 -22.67 15.13
CA ASN A 22 16.49 -23.66 14.53
C ASN A 22 17.76 -23.01 13.95
N LYS A 23 17.64 -21.82 13.33
CA LYS A 23 18.78 -21.01 12.88
C LYS A 23 19.64 -20.55 14.06
N GLU A 24 19.03 -19.99 15.11
CA GLU A 24 19.72 -19.51 16.32
C GLU A 24 20.45 -20.65 17.07
N ALA A 25 19.85 -21.84 17.12
CA ALA A 25 20.45 -23.03 17.72
C ALA A 25 21.53 -23.69 16.85
N GLY A 26 21.76 -23.21 15.62
CA GLY A 26 22.76 -23.76 14.70
C GLY A 26 22.43 -25.18 14.20
N THR A 27 21.14 -25.55 14.19
CA THR A 27 20.70 -26.88 13.76
C THR A 27 20.99 -27.09 12.28
N ARG A 28 21.80 -28.11 11.93
CA ARG A 28 22.10 -28.47 10.52
C ARG A 28 20.98 -29.35 9.98
N PHE A 29 20.36 -28.98 8.88
CA PHE A 29 19.35 -29.81 8.23
C PHE A 29 20.01 -30.94 7.42
N ALA A 30 19.37 -32.12 7.38
CA ALA A 30 19.90 -33.26 6.61
C ALA A 30 20.10 -32.91 5.12
N VAL A 31 19.21 -32.08 4.56
CA VAL A 31 19.25 -31.60 3.17
C VAL A 31 20.41 -30.64 2.89
N GLU A 32 20.95 -30.00 3.93
CA GLU A 32 22.16 -29.16 3.83
C GLU A 32 23.44 -29.99 4.00
N ALA A 33 23.40 -31.04 4.82
CA ALA A 33 24.52 -31.97 5.01
C ALA A 33 24.71 -32.92 3.81
N ASP A 34 23.61 -33.32 3.18
CA ASP A 34 23.61 -34.18 2.00
C ASP A 34 22.77 -33.56 0.88
N THR A 35 23.46 -33.02 -0.13
CA THR A 35 22.83 -32.44 -1.32
C THR A 35 22.07 -33.43 -2.19
N SER A 36 22.26 -34.75 -2.00
CA SER A 36 21.48 -35.77 -2.71
C SER A 36 20.01 -35.81 -2.28
N LEU A 37 19.70 -35.29 -1.08
CA LEU A 37 18.34 -35.16 -0.57
C LEU A 37 17.60 -33.94 -1.14
N GLN A 38 18.27 -33.11 -1.95
CA GLN A 38 17.63 -31.98 -2.63
C GLN A 38 16.88 -32.47 -3.87
N ASP A 39 15.55 -32.40 -3.80
CA ASP A 39 14.66 -32.72 -4.93
C ASP A 39 14.36 -31.46 -5.78
N PHE A 40 13.58 -31.62 -6.85
CA PHE A 40 13.11 -30.58 -7.75
C PHE A 40 12.63 -29.32 -7.02
N TYR A 41 11.79 -29.49 -5.99
CA TYR A 41 11.24 -28.36 -5.22
C TYR A 41 12.27 -27.59 -4.39
N SER A 42 13.45 -28.17 -4.12
CA SER A 42 14.54 -27.49 -3.42
C SER A 42 15.37 -26.58 -4.34
N LYS A 43 15.42 -26.90 -5.63
CA LYS A 43 16.22 -26.18 -6.64
C LYS A 43 15.38 -25.32 -7.59
N TRP A 44 14.08 -25.57 -7.64
CA TRP A 44 13.17 -24.86 -8.52
C TRP A 44 12.93 -23.44 -8.00
N ASP A 45 13.46 -22.46 -8.73
CA ASP A 45 13.13 -21.06 -8.50
C ASP A 45 11.78 -20.74 -9.14
N ARG A 46 10.79 -20.51 -8.27
CA ARG A 46 9.41 -20.20 -8.67
C ARG A 46 9.26 -18.84 -9.36
N PHE A 47 10.23 -17.95 -9.20
CA PHE A 47 10.20 -16.59 -9.75
C PHE A 47 11.11 -16.44 -10.97
N ALA A 48 11.89 -17.46 -11.29
CA ALA A 48 12.73 -17.46 -12.48
C ALA A 48 11.90 -17.39 -13.75
N ALA A 49 12.36 -16.58 -14.70
CA ALA A 49 11.76 -16.52 -16.02
C ALA A 49 11.89 -17.89 -16.72
N THR A 50 10.75 -18.50 -17.04
CA THR A 50 10.72 -19.72 -17.85
C THR A 50 10.93 -19.37 -19.33
N PRO A 51 11.43 -20.31 -20.16
CA PRO A 51 11.58 -20.08 -21.60
C PRO A 51 10.29 -19.62 -22.27
N VAL A 52 9.14 -20.13 -21.81
CA VAL A 52 7.81 -19.74 -22.30
C VAL A 52 7.52 -18.26 -21.99
N THR A 53 7.80 -17.81 -20.75
CA THR A 53 7.61 -16.40 -20.37
C THR A 53 8.54 -15.46 -21.13
N THR A 54 9.76 -15.88 -21.43
CA THR A 54 10.68 -15.07 -22.24
C THR A 54 10.20 -14.94 -23.69
N GLN A 55 9.69 -16.03 -24.27
CA GLN A 55 9.15 -16.03 -25.63
C GLN A 55 7.89 -15.17 -25.73
N SER A 56 6.96 -15.29 -24.78
CA SER A 56 5.74 -14.46 -24.77
C SER A 56 6.06 -12.97 -24.62
N TYR A 57 7.04 -12.63 -23.78
CA TYR A 57 7.54 -11.26 -23.65
C TYR A 57 8.10 -10.71 -24.97
N GLN A 58 8.97 -11.47 -25.64
CA GLN A 58 9.54 -11.07 -26.93
C GLN A 58 8.48 -10.89 -28.01
N ALA A 59 7.49 -11.79 -28.08
CA ALA A 59 6.38 -11.70 -29.01
C ALA A 59 5.54 -10.43 -28.75
N MET A 60 5.20 -10.15 -27.48
CA MET A 60 4.51 -8.93 -27.08
C MET A 60 5.29 -7.68 -27.49
N TYR A 61 6.58 -7.62 -27.12
CA TYR A 61 7.41 -6.44 -27.40
C TYR A 61 7.60 -6.19 -28.90
N ASN A 62 7.76 -7.25 -29.69
CA ASN A 62 7.93 -7.14 -31.14
C ASN A 62 6.65 -6.73 -31.86
N ALA A 63 5.46 -7.04 -31.31
CA ALA A 63 4.18 -6.61 -31.85
C ALA A 63 3.89 -5.11 -31.64
N LEU A 64 4.59 -4.44 -30.72
CA LEU A 64 4.40 -3.01 -30.44
C LEU A 64 4.92 -2.13 -31.58
N ASN A 65 4.16 -1.09 -31.90
CA ASN A 65 4.60 -0.04 -32.82
C ASN A 65 5.65 0.90 -32.16
N PRO A 66 6.35 1.77 -32.91
CA PRO A 66 7.38 2.64 -32.34
C PRO A 66 6.89 3.58 -31.23
N ALA A 67 5.65 4.07 -31.31
CA ALA A 67 5.08 4.94 -30.29
C ALA A 67 4.73 4.18 -29.00
N GLU A 68 4.20 2.97 -29.13
CA GLU A 68 3.90 2.06 -28.02
C GLU A 68 5.16 1.57 -27.33
N LYS A 69 6.23 1.26 -28.09
CA LYS A 69 7.55 0.94 -27.52
C LYS A 69 8.08 2.08 -26.67
N LYS A 70 8.01 3.32 -27.18
CA LYS A 70 8.42 4.50 -26.43
C LYS A 70 7.61 4.66 -25.12
N LEU A 71 6.30 4.38 -25.15
CA LEU A 71 5.47 4.43 -23.95
C LEU A 71 5.83 3.31 -22.97
N TYR A 72 6.06 2.10 -23.46
CA TYR A 72 6.50 0.96 -22.65
C TYR A 72 7.86 1.24 -21.98
N ASP A 73 8.82 1.72 -22.76
CA ASP A 73 10.18 2.05 -22.31
C ASP A 73 10.21 3.23 -21.33
N SER A 74 9.18 4.10 -21.35
CA SER A 74 9.07 5.21 -20.41
C SER A 74 8.85 4.77 -18.96
N LYS A 75 8.48 3.50 -18.73
CA LYS A 75 8.25 2.90 -17.40
C LYS A 75 7.30 3.73 -16.52
N ASN A 76 6.32 4.38 -17.15
CA ASN A 76 5.28 5.09 -16.42
C ASN A 76 4.39 4.12 -15.65
N TYR A 77 3.92 4.58 -14.50
CA TYR A 77 2.92 3.92 -13.68
C TYR A 77 1.53 4.36 -14.12
N PHE A 78 0.67 3.40 -14.42
CA PHE A 78 -0.71 3.67 -14.82
C PHE A 78 -1.66 3.33 -13.67
N TYR A 79 -2.47 4.31 -13.28
CA TYR A 79 -3.45 4.16 -12.21
C TYR A 79 -4.85 4.39 -12.77
N GLU A 80 -5.74 3.41 -12.60
CA GLU A 80 -7.16 3.58 -12.88
C GLU A 80 -7.90 3.97 -11.61
N VAL A 81 -8.49 5.16 -11.61
CA VAL A 81 -9.27 5.66 -10.47
C VAL A 81 -10.73 5.84 -10.88
N SER A 82 -11.62 5.27 -10.08
CA SER A 82 -13.07 5.38 -10.26
C SER A 82 -13.65 6.35 -9.25
N PHE A 83 -14.36 7.36 -9.73
CA PHE A 83 -15.04 8.36 -8.93
C PHE A 83 -16.55 8.17 -9.04
N THR A 84 -17.26 8.39 -7.93
CA THR A 84 -18.72 8.28 -7.88
C THR A 84 -19.28 9.54 -7.24
N ASN A 85 -20.21 10.18 -7.93
CA ASN A 85 -20.95 11.32 -7.42
C ASN A 85 -22.12 10.81 -6.56
N LYS A 86 -22.03 10.99 -5.24
CA LYS A 86 -23.11 10.62 -4.31
C LYS A 86 -24.07 11.78 -4.01
N GLY A 87 -23.60 13.03 -4.17
CA GLY A 87 -24.34 14.24 -3.78
C GLY A 87 -25.23 14.82 -4.88
N GLY A 88 -25.15 14.31 -6.10
CA GLY A 88 -25.92 14.79 -7.26
C GLY A 88 -25.46 16.13 -7.82
N LEU A 89 -24.59 16.86 -7.10
CA LEU A 89 -23.95 18.07 -7.59
C LEU A 89 -22.68 17.71 -8.39
N VAL A 90 -22.59 18.19 -9.61
CA VAL A 90 -21.42 17.98 -10.46
C VAL A 90 -20.31 18.97 -10.08
N THR A 91 -19.20 18.45 -9.53
CA THR A 91 -18.04 19.24 -9.08
C THR A 91 -16.77 18.91 -9.86
N PRO A 92 -15.77 19.83 -9.92
CA PRO A 92 -14.44 19.47 -10.40
C PRO A 92 -13.80 18.44 -9.47
N LEU A 93 -12.94 17.56 -10.02
CA LEU A 93 -12.16 16.62 -9.21
C LEU A 93 -10.81 17.25 -8.90
N LEU A 94 -10.56 17.50 -7.62
CA LEU A 94 -9.30 18.04 -7.10
C LEU A 94 -8.56 16.90 -6.42
N ILE A 95 -7.47 16.43 -7.03
CA ILE A 95 -6.77 15.23 -6.58
C ILE A 95 -5.38 15.62 -6.15
N GLU A 96 -4.96 15.20 -4.95
CA GLU A 96 -3.56 15.25 -4.53
C GLU A 96 -2.97 13.85 -4.59
N TRP A 97 -1.92 13.72 -5.41
CA TRP A 97 -1.10 12.52 -5.50
C TRP A 97 0.05 12.64 -4.50
N THR A 98 0.21 11.63 -3.65
CA THR A 98 1.38 11.48 -2.77
C THR A 98 2.23 10.34 -3.30
N TYR A 99 3.48 10.63 -3.67
CA TYR A 99 4.41 9.66 -4.24
C TYR A 99 5.22 8.93 -3.16
N ALA A 100 5.80 7.79 -3.53
CA ALA A 100 6.65 6.99 -2.63
C ALA A 100 7.89 7.76 -2.14
N ASP A 101 8.38 8.73 -2.91
CA ASP A 101 9.48 9.62 -2.54
C ASP A 101 9.07 10.77 -1.60
N GLY A 102 7.78 10.86 -1.24
CA GLY A 102 7.23 11.91 -0.38
C GLY A 102 6.82 13.19 -1.10
N THR A 103 7.06 13.30 -2.41
CA THR A 103 6.61 14.46 -3.19
C THR A 103 5.09 14.44 -3.39
N LYS A 104 4.49 15.62 -3.51
CA LYS A 104 3.04 15.80 -3.70
C LYS A 104 2.76 16.54 -5.00
N GLU A 105 1.73 16.11 -5.71
CA GLU A 105 1.28 16.74 -6.96
C GLU A 105 -0.24 16.97 -6.91
N PRO A 106 -0.69 18.24 -6.88
CA PRO A 106 -2.10 18.57 -7.06
C PRO A 106 -2.49 18.52 -8.54
N GLU A 107 -3.58 17.85 -8.86
CA GLU A 107 -4.15 17.73 -10.19
C GLU A 107 -5.63 18.12 -10.17
N LYS A 108 -6.01 19.08 -11.03
CA LYS A 108 -7.38 19.58 -11.13
C LYS A 108 -8.01 19.13 -12.44
N ILE A 109 -9.12 18.42 -12.33
CA ILE A 109 -9.93 17.98 -13.46
C ILE A 109 -11.21 18.79 -13.48
N SER A 110 -11.51 19.41 -14.63
CA SER A 110 -12.74 20.14 -14.82
C SER A 110 -13.98 19.25 -14.61
N ALA A 111 -15.05 19.86 -14.09
CA ALA A 111 -16.36 19.24 -13.94
C ALA A 111 -16.94 18.70 -15.26
N TYR A 112 -16.39 19.10 -16.40
CA TYR A 112 -16.76 18.56 -17.71
C TYR A 112 -16.54 17.04 -17.84
N ILE A 113 -15.69 16.43 -16.99
CA ILE A 113 -15.47 14.98 -16.97
C ILE A 113 -16.76 14.17 -16.80
N TRP A 114 -17.76 14.76 -16.13
CA TRP A 114 -19.05 14.15 -15.84
C TRP A 114 -20.05 14.18 -17.02
N ARG A 115 -19.70 14.81 -18.16
CA ARG A 115 -20.63 15.03 -19.29
C ARG A 115 -21.30 13.75 -19.82
N LYS A 116 -20.58 12.63 -19.86
CA LYS A 116 -21.12 11.36 -20.38
C LYS A 116 -21.85 10.54 -19.31
N ASN A 117 -21.46 10.70 -18.06
CA ASN A 117 -22.04 10.01 -16.93
C ASN A 117 -21.81 10.85 -15.67
N GLU A 118 -22.89 11.39 -15.12
CA GLU A 118 -22.85 12.26 -13.94
C GLU A 118 -22.70 11.50 -12.61
N ASN A 119 -23.00 10.19 -12.62
CA ASN A 119 -23.00 9.35 -11.42
C ASN A 119 -21.66 8.68 -11.18
N LYS A 120 -21.01 8.17 -12.23
CA LYS A 120 -19.75 7.43 -12.11
C LYS A 120 -18.85 7.67 -13.31
N ILE A 121 -17.58 7.96 -13.04
CA ILE A 121 -16.55 8.05 -14.06
C ILE A 121 -15.33 7.23 -13.64
N THR A 122 -14.63 6.70 -14.64
CA THR A 122 -13.38 5.99 -14.47
C THR A 122 -12.35 6.63 -15.37
N LYS A 123 -11.18 6.96 -14.82
CA LYS A 123 -10.12 7.64 -15.55
C LYS A 123 -8.77 7.01 -15.23
N VAL A 124 -7.97 6.82 -16.27
CA VAL A 124 -6.59 6.35 -16.18
C VAL A 124 -5.65 7.56 -16.11
N PHE A 125 -4.69 7.49 -15.19
CA PHE A 125 -3.64 8.48 -14.96
C PHE A 125 -2.28 7.83 -15.21
N ALA A 126 -1.45 8.46 -16.04
CA ALA A 126 -0.07 8.06 -16.25
C ALA A 126 0.83 8.95 -15.39
N LYS A 127 1.55 8.35 -14.44
CA LYS A 127 2.52 9.03 -13.57
C LYS A 127 3.92 8.49 -13.82
N THR A 128 4.92 9.35 -13.68
CA THR A 128 6.34 8.95 -13.80
C THR A 128 6.89 8.35 -12.52
N LYS A 129 6.18 8.51 -11.40
CA LYS A 129 6.56 8.05 -10.07
C LYS A 129 5.49 7.14 -9.49
N GLU A 130 5.92 6.25 -8.62
CA GLU A 130 5.03 5.37 -7.86
C GLU A 130 4.21 6.18 -6.86
N VAL A 131 2.88 6.06 -6.97
CA VAL A 131 1.90 6.68 -6.08
C VAL A 131 1.73 5.82 -4.82
N LYS A 132 1.92 6.45 -3.66
CA LYS A 132 1.69 5.87 -2.34
C LYS A 132 0.29 6.18 -1.79
N GLY A 133 -0.27 7.32 -2.17
CA GLY A 133 -1.60 7.73 -1.71
C GLY A 133 -2.26 8.75 -2.61
N ILE A 134 -3.59 8.78 -2.55
CA ILE A 134 -4.46 9.65 -3.33
C ILE A 134 -5.43 10.32 -2.35
N LYS A 135 -5.55 11.64 -2.41
CA LYS A 135 -6.53 12.38 -1.61
C LYS A 135 -7.40 13.25 -2.52
N LEU A 136 -8.71 13.11 -2.38
CA LEU A 136 -9.70 13.97 -3.03
C LEU A 136 -9.95 15.19 -2.14
N ASP A 137 -9.93 16.36 -2.78
CA ASP A 137 -10.17 17.67 -2.20
C ASP A 137 -9.39 17.95 -0.88
N PRO A 138 -8.05 17.95 -0.93
CA PRO A 138 -7.21 18.14 0.26
C PRO A 138 -7.44 19.48 0.97
N TYR A 139 -7.91 20.50 0.26
CA TYR A 139 -8.11 21.86 0.76
C TYR A 139 -9.58 22.21 1.01
N ARG A 140 -10.51 21.25 0.88
CA ARG A 140 -11.96 21.45 1.09
C ARG A 140 -12.52 22.59 0.23
N GLU A 141 -12.12 22.65 -1.02
CA GLU A 141 -12.65 23.60 -2.00
C GLU A 141 -14.07 23.21 -2.46
N THR A 142 -14.42 21.93 -2.35
CA THR A 142 -15.75 21.40 -2.65
C THR A 142 -16.57 21.28 -1.36
N ALA A 143 -17.89 21.49 -1.49
CA ALA A 143 -18.83 21.36 -0.37
C ALA A 143 -19.18 19.89 -0.08
N ASP A 144 -18.16 19.04 0.05
CA ASP A 144 -18.33 17.64 0.44
C ASP A 144 -18.60 17.52 1.95
N ILE A 145 -19.54 16.66 2.31
CA ILE A 145 -19.95 16.42 3.70
C ILE A 145 -19.29 15.19 4.30
N ASP A 146 -18.76 14.28 3.47
CA ASP A 146 -18.16 13.02 3.90
C ASP A 146 -16.73 12.90 3.35
N GLU A 147 -15.74 13.18 4.19
CA GLU A 147 -14.33 13.05 3.83
C GLU A 147 -13.77 11.64 4.09
N SER A 148 -14.54 10.75 4.72
CA SER A 148 -14.05 9.44 5.17
C SER A 148 -13.67 8.51 4.01
N ASN A 149 -14.20 8.77 2.82
CA ASN A 149 -13.95 8.05 1.58
C ASN A 149 -13.09 8.82 0.58
N ASN A 150 -12.51 9.95 0.97
CA ASN A 150 -11.71 10.81 0.09
C ASN A 150 -10.22 10.46 0.08
N SER A 151 -9.80 9.42 0.81
CA SER A 151 -8.41 8.95 0.84
C SER A 151 -8.27 7.51 0.35
N TRP A 152 -7.20 7.27 -0.41
CA TRP A 152 -6.68 5.94 -0.69
C TRP A 152 -5.18 5.89 -0.34
N PRO A 153 -4.72 4.90 0.44
CA PRO A 153 -5.53 3.96 1.22
C PRO A 153 -6.47 4.69 2.21
N ARG A 154 -7.56 4.03 2.62
CA ARG A 154 -8.52 4.64 3.54
C ARG A 154 -7.83 4.96 4.87
N GLU A 155 -7.89 6.23 5.26
CA GLU A 155 -7.42 6.68 6.56
C GLU A 155 -8.51 6.48 7.62
N TYR A 156 -8.17 5.84 8.74
CA TYR A 156 -9.11 5.68 9.85
C TYR A 156 -9.12 6.95 10.70
N ALA A 157 -10.26 7.66 10.70
CA ALA A 157 -10.50 8.74 11.64
C ALA A 157 -11.20 8.20 12.89
N PRO A 158 -10.68 8.47 14.12
CA PRO A 158 -11.31 8.02 15.35
C PRO A 158 -12.69 8.65 15.51
N SER A 159 -13.68 7.85 15.90
CA SER A 159 -15.03 8.35 16.16
C SER A 159 -15.10 9.25 17.40
N ARG A 160 -16.12 10.11 17.47
CA ARG A 160 -16.36 10.97 18.65
C ARG A 160 -16.51 10.15 19.95
N PHE A 161 -17.04 8.94 19.85
CA PHE A 161 -17.20 8.03 20.99
C PHE A 161 -15.88 7.39 21.42
N GLU A 162 -15.02 7.01 20.48
CA GLU A 162 -13.67 6.53 20.78
C GLU A 162 -12.80 7.64 21.38
N LEU A 163 -12.89 8.86 20.86
CA LEU A 163 -12.26 10.04 21.47
C LEU A 163 -12.77 10.29 22.90
N PHE A 164 -14.08 10.16 23.12
CA PHE A 164 -14.68 10.28 24.46
C PHE A 164 -14.19 9.19 25.41
N LYS A 165 -14.11 7.92 24.97
CA LYS A 165 -13.55 6.81 25.74
C LYS A 165 -12.06 6.99 26.04
N GLN A 166 -11.31 7.54 25.09
CA GLN A 166 -9.90 7.89 25.32
C GLN A 166 -9.77 9.03 26.35
N GLN A 167 -10.73 9.94 26.39
CA GLN A 167 -10.83 11.00 27.41
C GLN A 167 -11.34 10.50 28.78
N THR A 168 -11.92 9.31 28.88
CA THR A 168 -12.28 8.69 30.18
C THR A 168 -11.09 8.06 30.91
N LEU A 169 -9.91 8.65 30.81
CA LEU A 169 -9.05 8.68 32.00
C LEU A 169 -9.71 9.70 32.95
N PRO A 170 -10.10 9.31 34.18
CA PRO A 170 -10.77 10.23 35.10
C PRO A 170 -9.96 11.52 35.19
N ARG A 171 -10.59 12.67 34.98
CA ARG A 171 -9.95 13.98 35.20
C ARG A 171 -9.55 14.03 36.68
N GLY A 172 -8.27 13.80 36.97
CA GLY A 172 -7.73 13.64 38.33
C GLY A 172 -7.06 12.28 38.64
N ALA A 173 -7.07 11.31 37.72
CA ALA A 173 -6.30 10.07 37.85
C ALA A 173 -4.88 10.30 37.33
N THR A 174 -3.94 10.56 38.24
CA THR A 174 -2.52 10.43 37.94
C THR A 174 -2.23 8.97 37.61
N SER A 175 -1.80 8.69 36.37
CA SER A 175 -1.29 7.36 35.95
C SER A 175 0.05 6.99 36.61
N GLY A 176 0.57 7.82 37.51
CA GLY A 176 1.74 7.53 38.33
C GLY A 176 1.30 6.97 39.68
N ALA A 177 2.07 6.01 40.21
CA ALA A 177 1.95 5.64 41.61
C ALA A 177 2.08 6.90 42.46
N ASN A 178 1.16 7.08 43.40
CA ASN A 178 1.24 8.22 44.32
C ASN A 178 2.56 8.08 45.12
N PRO A 179 3.37 9.13 45.33
CA PRO A 179 4.63 9.07 46.08
C PRO A 179 4.52 8.35 47.44
N MET A 180 3.35 8.32 48.09
CA MET A 180 3.10 7.50 49.29
C MET A 180 3.14 5.97 49.05
N GLN A 181 2.69 5.50 47.88
CA GLN A 181 2.74 4.09 47.48
C GLN A 181 4.16 3.66 47.11
N GLU A 182 4.95 4.55 46.51
CA GLU A 182 6.37 4.31 46.22
C GLU A 182 7.21 4.28 47.50
N ALA A 183 6.95 5.20 48.45
CA ALA A 183 7.60 5.20 49.76
C ALA A 183 7.32 3.93 50.58
N ARG A 184 6.13 3.32 50.44
CA ARG A 184 5.80 2.03 51.08
C ARG A 184 6.52 0.83 50.47
N LYS A 185 6.93 0.90 49.20
CA LYS A 185 7.68 -0.18 48.52
C LYS A 185 9.19 -0.14 48.77
N GLY A 186 9.75 1.02 49.13
CA GLY A 186 11.17 1.17 49.48
C GLY A 186 11.52 0.90 50.95
N GLY A 187 10.56 0.42 51.75
CA GLY A 187 10.69 0.25 53.21
C GLY A 187 10.71 -1.21 53.71
N GLN A 188 11.10 -2.17 52.86
CA GLN A 188 11.42 -3.54 53.28
C GLN A 188 12.85 -3.90 52.87
#